data_AF-A0A433UJW5-F1
#
_entry.id   AF-A0A433UJW5-F1
#
_cell.length_a   1.000
_cell.length_b   1.000
_cell.length_c   1.000
_cell.angle_alpha   90.00
_cell.angle_beta   90.00
_cell.angle_gamma   90.00
#
_symmetry.space_group_name_H-M   'P 1'
#
loop_
_entity.id
_entity.type
_entity.pdbx_description
1 polymer ?
#
loop_
_entity_poly.entity_id
_entity_poly.type
_entity_poly.pdbx_seq_one_letter_code
_entity_poly.pdbx_strand_id
1 'polypeptide(L)'
;MIGTALFFDAFATPARAQFFQSAETWMTGQFTGADEAITLSFNVLRGLFILYLGISLVRVVQAARQDEDWQNLARTPMIILIAVTMGDILANLIIGGGGGGAAGGASGGAGGG
;
A
#
# COMPACT_ATOMS: atom_id res chain seq x y z
N MET A 1 24.26 8.00 1.43
CA MET A 1 23.05 8.76 1.85
C MET A 1 21.86 8.60 0.90
N ILE A 2 21.84 7.58 0.02
CA ILE A 2 20.69 7.32 -0.87
C ILE A 2 19.64 6.43 -0.19
N GLY A 3 20.06 5.49 0.66
CA GLY A 3 19.14 4.59 1.38
C GLY A 3 18.22 5.31 2.38
N THR A 4 18.70 6.35 3.05
CA THR A 4 17.87 7.20 3.92
C THR A 4 16.87 8.03 3.12
N ALA A 5 17.26 8.56 1.96
CA ALA A 5 16.36 9.29 1.08
C ALA A 5 15.22 8.39 0.54
N LEU A 6 15.53 7.15 0.13
CA LEU A 6 14.51 6.16 -0.26
C LEU A 6 13.60 5.76 0.90
N PHE A 7 14.15 5.65 2.11
CA PHE A 7 13.37 5.37 3.32
C PHE A 7 12.40 6.52 3.61
N PHE A 8 12.87 7.77 3.64
CA PHE A 8 12.01 8.95 3.84
C PHE A 8 11.02 9.18 2.69
N ASP A 9 11.39 8.90 1.45
CA ASP A 9 10.49 9.01 0.29
C ASP A 9 9.40 7.92 0.32
N ALA A 10 9.71 6.73 0.84
CA ALA A 10 8.71 5.69 1.13
C ALA A 10 7.78 6.02 2.31
N PHE A 11 8.20 6.89 3.24
CA PHE A 11 7.33 7.45 4.29
C PHE A 11 6.54 8.69 3.82
N ALA A 12 7.08 9.43 2.84
CA ALA A 12 6.51 10.67 2.32
C ALA A 12 5.56 10.47 1.13
N THR A 13 5.72 9.36 0.40
CA THR A 13 4.65 8.89 -0.46
C THR A 13 3.49 8.50 0.45
N PRO A 14 2.29 9.07 0.25
CA PRO A 14 1.11 8.53 0.90
C PRO A 14 1.17 7.02 0.64
N ALA A 15 1.07 6.20 1.68
CA ALA A 15 0.89 4.76 1.53
C ALA A 15 -0.40 4.57 0.72
N ARG A 16 -0.30 4.71 -0.60
CA ARG A 16 -1.34 4.38 -1.54
C ARG A 16 -1.55 2.92 -1.22
N ALA A 17 -2.78 2.58 -0.88
CA ALA A 17 -3.25 1.25 -0.52
C ALA A 17 -3.12 0.27 -1.70
N GLN A 18 -1.91 0.15 -2.25
CA GLN A 18 -1.59 -0.69 -3.39
C GLN A 18 -1.82 -2.15 -3.00
N PHE A 19 -1.50 -2.54 -1.76
CA PHE A 19 -1.88 -3.82 -1.19
C PHE A 19 -3.37 -4.15 -1.39
N PHE A 20 -4.28 -3.27 -0.95
CA PHE A 20 -5.72 -3.52 -1.07
C PHE A 20 -6.17 -3.56 -2.54
N GLN A 21 -5.53 -2.82 -3.45
CA GLN A 21 -5.82 -2.87 -4.89
C GLN A 21 -5.32 -4.16 -5.54
N SER A 22 -4.08 -4.56 -5.24
CA SER A 22 -3.45 -5.78 -5.75
C SER A 22 -4.20 -7.02 -5.24
N ALA A 23 -4.58 -7.04 -3.96
CA ALA A 23 -5.33 -8.14 -3.36
C ALA A 23 -6.75 -8.24 -3.92
N GLU A 24 -7.44 -7.12 -4.16
CA GLU A 24 -8.74 -7.11 -4.84
C GLU A 24 -8.63 -7.70 -6.25
N THR A 25 -7.66 -7.22 -7.04
CA THR A 25 -7.40 -7.67 -8.42
C THR A 25 -7.06 -9.17 -8.48
N TRP A 26 -6.26 -9.66 -7.54
CA TRP A 26 -5.98 -11.09 -7.46
C TRP A 26 -7.23 -11.91 -7.11
N MET A 27 -8.03 -11.43 -6.14
CA MET A 27 -9.20 -12.14 -5.65
C MET A 27 -10.31 -12.21 -6.70
N THR A 28 -10.59 -11.13 -7.43
CA THR A 28 -11.54 -11.15 -8.56
C THR A 28 -11.07 -12.10 -9.67
N GLY A 29 -9.77 -12.20 -9.89
CA GLY A 29 -9.19 -13.19 -10.82
C GLY A 29 -9.31 -14.65 -10.37
N GLN A 30 -9.39 -14.93 -9.06
CA GLN A 30 -9.54 -16.30 -8.53
C GLN A 30 -11.01 -16.73 -8.39
N PHE A 31 -11.91 -15.81 -8.08
CA PHE A 31 -13.31 -16.12 -7.77
C PHE A 31 -14.25 -15.50 -8.82
N THR A 32 -14.48 -16.25 -9.90
CA THR A 32 -15.38 -15.81 -10.98
C THR A 32 -16.84 -15.74 -10.50
N GLY A 33 -17.51 -14.62 -10.80
CA GLY A 33 -18.92 -14.40 -10.41
C GLY A 33 -19.13 -13.85 -8.99
N ALA A 34 -18.07 -13.52 -8.27
CA ALA A 34 -18.12 -12.90 -6.95
C ALA A 34 -17.64 -11.43 -6.95
N ASP A 35 -17.44 -10.82 -8.13
CA ASP A 35 -16.78 -9.53 -8.31
C ASP A 35 -17.40 -8.40 -7.47
N GLU A 36 -18.73 -8.35 -7.41
CA GLU A 36 -19.45 -7.31 -6.66
C GLU A 36 -19.25 -7.45 -5.15
N ALA A 37 -19.29 -8.68 -4.62
CA ALA A 37 -19.05 -8.95 -3.21
C ALA A 37 -17.59 -8.68 -2.80
N ILE A 38 -16.64 -9.02 -3.66
CA ILE A 38 -15.21 -8.77 -3.46
C ILE A 38 -14.95 -7.26 -3.44
N THR A 39 -15.43 -6.55 -4.47
CA THR A 39 -15.27 -5.09 -4.59
C THR A 39 -15.87 -4.36 -3.39
N LEU A 40 -17.08 -4.75 -2.96
CA LEU A 40 -17.72 -4.19 -1.77
C LEU A 40 -16.88 -4.42 -0.52
N SER A 41 -16.38 -5.63 -0.31
CA SER A 41 -15.57 -5.99 0.85
C SER A 41 -14.29 -5.16 0.92
N PHE A 42 -13.58 -5.02 -0.20
CA PHE A 42 -12.36 -4.21 -0.27
C PHE A 42 -12.62 -2.72 -0.07
N ASN A 43 -13.73 -2.19 -0.59
CA ASN A 43 -14.11 -0.81 -0.36
C ASN A 43 -14.47 -0.53 1.10
N VAL A 44 -15.15 -1.46 1.78
CA VAL A 44 -15.41 -1.37 3.23
C VAL A 44 -14.09 -1.38 4.01
N LEU A 45 -13.17 -2.30 3.70
CA LEU A 45 -11.86 -2.37 4.36
C LEU A 45 -11.05 -1.08 4.16
N ARG A 46 -11.02 -0.51 2.95
CA ARG A 46 -10.38 0.78 2.67
C ARG A 46 -11.03 1.91 3.46
N GLY A 47 -12.36 1.94 3.52
CA GLY A 47 -13.10 2.93 4.30
C GLY A 47 -12.74 2.87 5.79
N LEU A 48 -12.68 1.68 6.37
CA LEU A 48 -12.26 1.47 7.75
C LEU A 48 -10.80 1.88 7.98
N PHE A 49 -9.90 1.60 7.03
CA PHE A 49 -8.50 1.99 7.11
C PHE A 49 -8.33 3.52 7.09
N ILE A 50 -9.06 4.22 6.21
CA ILE A 50 -9.08 5.69 6.16
C ILE A 50 -9.62 6.26 7.48
N LEU A 51 -10.70 5.69 8.02
CA LEU A 51 -11.28 6.11 9.29
C LEU A 51 -10.26 5.94 10.44
N TYR A 52 -9.56 4.80 10.48
CA TYR A 52 -8.50 4.57 11.46
C TYR A 52 -7.37 5.61 11.35
N LEU A 53 -6.86 5.84 10.14
CA LEU A 53 -5.81 6.83 9.90
C LEU A 53 -6.27 8.24 10.30
N GLY A 54 -7.51 8.61 9.97
CA GLY A 54 -8.11 9.88 10.36
C GLY A 54 -8.15 10.07 11.88
N ILE A 55 -8.64 9.08 12.61
CA ILE A 55 -8.67 9.12 14.08
C ILE A 55 -7.26 9.22 14.66
N SER A 56 -6.32 8.42 14.13
CA SER A 56 -4.95 8.41 14.61
C SER A 56 -4.26 9.75 14.38
N LEU A 57 -4.47 10.38 13.24
CA LEU A 57 -3.89 11.68 12.91
C LEU A 57 -4.44 12.78 13.82
N VAL A 58 -5.76 12.78 14.08
CA VAL A 58 -6.37 13.73 15.02
C VAL A 58 -5.72 13.63 16.40
N ARG A 59 -5.50 12.41 16.91
CA ARG A 59 -4.85 12.20 18.22
C ARG A 59 -3.42 12.72 18.25
N VAL A 60 -2.62 12.45 17.22
CA VAL A 60 -1.23 12.94 17.13
C VAL A 60 -1.19 14.46 17.07
N VAL A 61 -2.07 15.09 16.28
CA VAL A 61 -2.15 16.56 16.19
C VAL A 61 -2.60 17.18 17.51
N GLN A 62 -3.56 16.58 18.19
CA GLN A 62 -4.01 17.07 19.50
C GLN A 62 -2.90 16.99 20.55
N ALA A 63 -2.15 15.89 20.59
CA ALA A 63 -1.01 15.74 21.49
C ALA A 63 0.10 16.76 21.19
N ALA A 64 0.40 16.98 19.90
CA ALA A 64 1.38 17.97 19.48
C ALA A 64 0.98 19.41 19.87
N ARG A 65 -0.31 19.73 19.91
CA ARG A 65 -0.83 21.04 20.34
C ARG A 65 -0.80 21.25 21.86
N GLN A 66 -0.77 20.17 22.62
CA GLN A 66 -0.80 20.18 24.08
C GLN A 66 0.60 19.99 24.68
N ASP A 67 1.65 20.05 23.86
CA ASP A 67 3.04 19.76 24.23
C ASP A 67 3.21 18.37 24.88
N GLU A 68 2.28 17.45 24.60
CA GLU A 68 2.40 16.05 24.98
C GLU A 68 3.40 15.34 24.07
N ASP A 69 3.86 14.15 24.49
CA ASP A 69 4.78 13.31 23.73
C ASP A 69 4.10 12.66 22.51
N TRP A 70 3.83 13.50 21.52
CA TRP A 70 3.20 13.16 20.25
C TRP A 70 4.00 12.13 19.45
N GLN A 71 5.31 12.05 19.67
CA GLN A 71 6.18 11.08 19.00
C GLN A 71 5.86 9.66 19.44
N ASN A 72 5.66 9.45 20.74
CA ASN A 72 5.25 8.16 21.25
C ASN A 72 3.83 7.77 20.82
N LEU A 73 2.91 8.74 20.71
CA LEU A 73 1.58 8.53 20.14
C LEU A 73 1.61 8.19 18.65
N ALA A 74 2.50 8.81 17.88
CA ALA A 74 2.70 8.53 16.46
C ALA A 74 3.37 7.17 16.18
N ARG A 75 3.99 6.54 17.18
CA ARG A 75 4.63 5.23 17.01
C ARG A 75 3.65 4.14 16.56
N THR A 76 2.48 4.10 17.17
CA THR A 76 1.45 3.08 16.88
C THR A 76 0.98 3.12 15.42
N PRO A 77 0.53 4.25 14.85
CA PRO A 77 0.13 4.29 13.44
C PRO A 77 1.29 4.02 12.48
N MET A 78 2.52 4.42 12.83
CA MET A 78 3.70 4.15 11.99
C MET A 78 3.99 2.65 11.85
N ILE A 79 3.81 1.86 12.92
CA ILE A 79 3.95 0.40 12.86
C ILE A 79 2.95 -0.20 11.87
N ILE A 80 1.71 0.31 11.85
CA ILE A 80 0.66 -0.19 10.95
C ILE A 80 0.98 0.14 9.50
N LEU A 81 1.49 1.35 9.22
CA LEU A 81 1.95 1.71 7.88
C LEU A 81 3.05 0.75 7.40
N ILE A 82 4.03 0.47 8.25
CA ILE A 82 5.10 -0.50 7.95
C ILE A 82 4.52 -1.90 7.73
N ALA A 83 3.56 -2.34 8.54
CA ALA A 83 2.93 -3.64 8.40
C ALA A 83 2.15 -3.78 7.07
N VAL A 84 1.45 -2.72 6.64
CA VAL A 84 0.74 -2.70 5.35
C VAL A 84 1.74 -2.70 4.18
N THR A 85 2.81 -1.92 4.26
CA THR A 85 3.88 -1.92 3.25
C THR A 85 4.57 -3.29 3.16
N MET A 86 4.82 -3.94 4.30
CA MET A 86 5.36 -5.30 4.33
C MET A 86 4.34 -6.30 3.75
N GLY A 87 3.05 -6.09 4.03
CA GLY A 87 1.96 -6.82 3.42
C GLY A 87 1.95 -6.72 1.90
N ASP A 88 2.31 -5.57 1.33
CA ASP A 88 2.43 -5.38 -0.12
C ASP A 88 3.59 -6.20 -0.71
N ILE A 89 4.75 -6.25 -0.05
CA ILE A 89 5.88 -7.10 -0.47
C ILE A 89 5.50 -8.59 -0.42
N LEU A 90 4.86 -9.01 0.67
CA LEU A 90 4.42 -10.40 0.84
C LEU A 90 3.29 -10.76 -0.14
N ALA A 91 2.35 -9.85 -0.38
CA ALA A 91 1.30 -10.02 -1.37
C ALA A 91 1.91 -10.15 -2.76
N ASN A 92 2.86 -9.30 -3.15
CA ASN A 92 3.58 -9.45 -4.42
C ASN A 92 4.34 -10.78 -4.52
N LEU A 93 4.92 -11.28 -3.43
CA LEU A 93 5.56 -12.61 -3.41
C LEU A 93 4.56 -13.76 -3.62
N ILE A 94 3.37 -13.67 -3.02
CA ILE A 94 2.33 -14.71 -3.05
C ILE A 94 1.51 -14.64 -4.36
N ILE A 95 1.22 -13.44 -4.84
CA ILE A 95 0.42 -13.14 -6.03
C ILE A 95 1.27 -13.31 -7.31
N GLY A 96 2.60 -13.12 -7.24
CA GLY A 96 3.56 -13.52 -8.27
C GLY A 96 4.84 -12.67 -8.25
N GLY A 97 6.05 -13.22 -8.18
CA GLY A 97 6.46 -14.45 -8.87
C GLY A 97 6.29 -14.40 -10.40
N GLY A 98 5.66 -13.34 -10.95
CA GLY A 98 5.31 -13.17 -12.36
C GLY A 98 5.20 -11.70 -12.78
N GLY A 99 5.94 -10.81 -12.10
CA GLY A 99 5.93 -9.38 -12.39
C GLY A 99 7.23 -8.68 -12.00
N GLY A 100 8.35 -9.40 -12.04
CA GLY A 100 9.69 -8.82 -11.90
C GLY A 100 10.45 -8.90 -13.21
N GLY A 101 10.42 -7.82 -14.00
CA GLY A 101 11.43 -7.58 -15.04
C GLY A 101 10.90 -7.34 -16.46
N ALA A 102 10.69 -6.07 -16.80
CA ALA A 102 11.08 -5.52 -18.12
C ALA A 102 10.99 -3.98 -18.10
N ALA A 103 11.82 -3.34 -17.28
CA ALA A 103 12.43 -2.08 -17.73
C ALA A 103 13.69 -2.46 -18.50
N GLY A 104 13.71 -2.21 -19.81
CA GLY A 104 14.93 -2.13 -20.64
C GLY A 104 15.20 -3.32 -21.57
N GLY A 105 15.03 -3.09 -22.88
CA GLY A 105 15.51 -3.99 -23.93
C GLY A 105 15.05 -3.56 -25.31
N ALA A 106 15.84 -2.68 -25.95
CA ALA A 106 15.68 -2.30 -27.35
C ALA A 106 15.94 -3.47 -28.32
N SER A 107 15.52 -3.26 -29.58
CA SER A 107 15.94 -3.93 -30.83
C SER A 107 15.15 -5.14 -31.35
N GLY A 108 14.76 -5.06 -32.63
CA GLY A 108 14.36 -6.22 -33.44
C GLY A 108 13.18 -5.96 -34.38
N GLY A 109 13.47 -5.55 -35.63
CA GLY A 109 12.47 -5.33 -36.66
C GLY A 109 11.93 -6.60 -37.33
N ALA A 110 10.78 -6.44 -37.99
CA ALA A 110 10.26 -7.23 -39.10
C ALA A 110 9.17 -6.34 -39.75
N GLY A 111 9.09 -6.07 -41.06
CA GLY A 111 9.48 -6.86 -42.21
C GLY A 111 8.25 -7.57 -42.79
N GLY A 112 7.69 -7.03 -43.88
CA GLY A 112 6.92 -7.79 -44.88
C GLY A 112 5.39 -7.74 -44.76
N GLY A 113 4.76 -7.18 -45.79
CA GLY A 113 3.32 -7.13 -46.03
C GLY A 113 2.98 -6.03 -47.01
#